data_AF-A0A1I8IZ05-F1
#
_entry.id   AF-A0A1I8IZ05-F1
#
_cell.length_a   1.000
_cell.length_b   1.000
_cell.length_c   1.000
_cell.angle_alpha   90.00
_cell.angle_beta   90.00
_cell.angle_gamma   90.00
#
_symmetry.space_group_name_H-M   'P 1'
#
loop_
_entity.id
_entity.type
_entity.pdbx_description
1 polymer ?
#
loop_
_entity_poly.entity_id
_entity_poly.type
_entity_poly.pdbx_seq_one_letter_code
_entity_poly.pdbx_strand_id
1 'polypeptide(L)'
;VVLFVVSRFSPYEWHLNQESDKADKVTNDFSIFNSLWFTLSAFMQQGGDISPRSLSGRIVGSVWWFFTLIIVSSYTANLAAFLTVERMSTPIQSYEDLAKQTKIKYGVVNAGSSKEFFRNSSVQEFRRMWQFMEAKPNVFVNTVKEGVDRVLNSNNDYAFLLESTMNEYYSQENCRTIKVGSNLDSGRGYGIATPQRIRPAGDHQPEGAAVQGERRDHSAQIHLVGCQQVPGSKSGL
;
A
#
# COMPACT_ATOMS: atom_id res chain seq x y z
N VAL A 1 -33.16 -28.16 0.52
CA VAL A 1 -34.12 -28.71 1.53
C VAL A 1 -35.47 -28.01 1.47
N VAL A 2 -35.54 -26.67 1.56
CA VAL A 2 -36.82 -25.93 1.50
C VAL A 2 -37.60 -26.16 0.19
N LEU A 3 -36.94 -26.10 -0.97
CA LEU A 3 -37.57 -26.40 -2.27
C LEU A 3 -38.11 -27.83 -2.36
N PHE A 4 -37.41 -28.80 -1.77
CA PHE A 4 -37.83 -30.20 -1.71
C PHE A 4 -39.06 -30.42 -0.81
N VAL A 5 -39.16 -29.67 0.30
CA VAL A 5 -40.32 -29.73 1.19
C VAL A 5 -41.53 -29.07 0.52
N VAL A 6 -41.35 -27.91 -0.12
CA VAL A 6 -42.43 -27.20 -0.84
C VAL A 6 -42.94 -28.00 -2.04
N SER A 7 -42.05 -28.64 -2.80
CA SER A 7 -42.44 -29.51 -3.92
C SER A 7 -43.18 -30.78 -3.46
N ARG A 8 -42.87 -31.28 -2.26
CA ARG A 8 -43.53 -32.46 -1.69
C ARG A 8 -44.91 -32.16 -1.08
N PHE A 9 -45.10 -30.96 -0.53
CA PHE A 9 -46.35 -30.51 0.11
C PHE A 9 -47.31 -29.75 -0.81
N SER A 10 -46.83 -29.18 -1.92
CA SER A 10 -47.70 -28.49 -2.89
C SER A 10 -48.30 -29.50 -3.88
N PRO A 11 -49.62 -29.75 -3.86
CA PRO A 11 -50.28 -30.67 -4.79
C PRO A 11 -50.28 -30.17 -6.25
N TYR A 12 -49.88 -28.92 -6.50
CA TYR A 12 -49.85 -28.29 -7.82
C TYR A 12 -48.59 -28.59 -8.66
N GLU A 13 -47.58 -29.27 -8.10
CA GLU A 13 -46.38 -29.71 -8.85
C GLU A 13 -46.48 -31.16 -9.35
N TRP A 14 -47.56 -31.84 -9.01
CA TRP A 14 -47.84 -33.20 -9.40
C TRP A 14 -48.56 -33.21 -10.75
N HIS A 15 -47.92 -33.75 -11.79
CA HIS A 15 -48.52 -33.86 -13.11
C HIS A 15 -48.53 -35.31 -13.60
N LEU A 16 -49.53 -35.63 -14.40
CA LEU A 16 -49.63 -36.88 -15.14
C LEU A 16 -48.76 -36.75 -16.39
N ASN A 17 -47.69 -37.53 -16.48
CA ASN A 17 -46.89 -37.59 -17.70
C ASN A 17 -47.68 -38.34 -18.79
N GLN A 18 -48.14 -37.60 -19.80
CA GLN A 18 -48.89 -38.11 -20.95
C GLN A 18 -47.95 -38.49 -22.12
N GLU A 19 -46.78 -39.07 -21.83
CA GLU A 19 -45.79 -39.47 -22.85
C GLU A 19 -45.31 -40.93 -22.73
N SER A 20 -46.00 -41.77 -21.96
CA SER A 20 -45.76 -43.21 -22.00
C SER A 20 -47.09 -43.94 -21.87
N ASP A 21 -47.22 -45.01 -22.65
CA ASP A 21 -48.36 -45.93 -22.82
C ASP A 21 -48.85 -46.64 -21.53
N LYS A 22 -48.60 -46.05 -20.36
CA LYS A 22 -49.05 -46.49 -19.04
C LYS A 22 -49.54 -45.26 -18.29
N ALA A 23 -50.82 -44.95 -18.46
CA ALA A 23 -51.54 -44.05 -17.58
C ALA A 23 -51.36 -44.49 -16.11
N ASP A 24 -51.25 -43.52 -15.21
CA ASP A 24 -51.12 -43.63 -13.73
C ASP A 24 -49.71 -43.67 -13.11
N LYS A 25 -48.81 -42.78 -13.54
CA LYS A 25 -47.74 -42.31 -12.63
C LYS A 25 -47.72 -40.79 -12.53
N VAL A 26 -48.07 -40.29 -11.36
CA VAL A 26 -47.93 -38.89 -10.98
C VAL A 26 -46.46 -38.67 -10.63
N THR A 27 -45.74 -37.85 -11.41
CA THR A 27 -44.30 -37.62 -11.23
C THR A 27 -44.02 -36.19 -10.77
N ASN A 28 -43.03 -36.05 -9.90
CA ASN A 28 -42.49 -34.77 -9.44
C ASN A 28 -41.03 -34.69 -9.87
N ASP A 29 -40.67 -33.71 -10.69
CA ASP A 29 -39.32 -33.55 -11.25
C ASP A 29 -38.30 -33.05 -10.20
N PHE A 30 -38.76 -32.56 -9.04
CA PHE A 30 -37.94 -32.09 -7.93
C PHE A 30 -37.59 -33.21 -6.94
N SER A 31 -36.69 -34.12 -7.34
CA SER A 31 -35.94 -34.97 -6.40
C SER A 31 -34.94 -34.15 -5.56
N ILE A 32 -34.42 -34.69 -4.45
CA ILE A 32 -33.43 -34.01 -3.57
C ILE A 32 -32.21 -33.55 -4.38
N PHE A 33 -31.70 -34.43 -5.26
CA PHE A 33 -30.54 -34.14 -6.10
C PHE A 33 -30.83 -33.07 -7.16
N ASN A 34 -32.01 -33.13 -7.79
CA ASN A 34 -32.44 -32.11 -8.76
C ASN A 34 -32.69 -30.75 -8.10
N SER A 35 -33.19 -30.75 -6.86
CA SER A 35 -33.39 -29.52 -6.08
C SER A 35 -32.06 -28.89 -5.65
N LEU A 36 -31.08 -29.71 -5.28
CA LEU A 36 -29.72 -29.25 -4.99
C LEU A 36 -29.05 -28.70 -6.25
N TRP A 37 -29.17 -29.41 -7.37
CA TRP A 37 -28.67 -28.96 -8.66
C TRP A 37 -29.30 -27.64 -9.09
N PHE A 38 -30.64 -27.50 -9.00
CA PHE A 38 -31.33 -26.25 -9.28
C PHE A 38 -30.85 -25.09 -8.39
N THR A 39 -30.64 -25.35 -7.09
CA THR A 39 -30.13 -24.34 -6.15
C THR A 39 -28.70 -23.91 -6.51
N LEU A 40 -27.85 -24.86 -6.92
CA LEU A 40 -26.48 -24.62 -7.35
C LEU A 40 -26.42 -23.86 -8.69
N SER A 41 -27.21 -24.25 -9.68
CA SER A 41 -27.30 -23.56 -10.98
C SER A 41 -27.88 -22.14 -10.85
N ALA A 42 -28.85 -21.94 -9.94
CA ALA A 42 -29.35 -20.61 -9.61
C ALA A 42 -28.29 -19.74 -8.91
N PHE A 43 -27.46 -20.34 -8.02
CA PHE A 43 -26.33 -19.65 -7.41
C PHE A 43 -25.27 -19.23 -8.43
N MET A 44 -24.97 -20.11 -9.40
CA MET A 44 -24.00 -19.83 -10.48
C MET A 44 -24.58 -18.95 -11.60
N GLN A 45 -25.81 -18.44 -11.47
CA GLN A 45 -26.51 -17.62 -12.47
C GLN A 45 -26.60 -18.27 -13.87
N GLN A 46 -26.47 -19.59 -13.95
CA GLN A 46 -26.35 -20.31 -15.22
C GLN A 46 -27.73 -20.66 -15.83
N GLY A 47 -28.81 -20.52 -15.04
CA GLY A 47 -30.14 -20.98 -15.41
C GLY A 47 -30.24 -22.52 -15.39
N GLY A 48 -31.45 -23.06 -15.21
CA GLY A 48 -31.70 -24.49 -15.27
C GLY A 48 -32.98 -24.76 -16.04
N ASP A 49 -33.06 -25.92 -16.70
CA ASP A 49 -34.19 -26.29 -17.56
C ASP A 49 -35.49 -26.59 -16.78
N ILE A 50 -35.39 -26.74 -15.45
CA ILE A 50 -36.50 -27.10 -14.57
C ILE A 50 -36.92 -25.86 -13.76
N SER A 51 -38.10 -25.31 -14.02
CA SER A 51 -38.63 -24.12 -13.34
C SER A 51 -39.82 -24.48 -12.44
N PRO A 52 -39.88 -23.99 -11.18
CA PRO A 52 -41.01 -24.25 -10.29
C PRO A 52 -42.30 -23.65 -10.88
N ARG A 53 -43.28 -24.52 -11.14
CA ARG A 53 -44.55 -24.15 -11.75
C ARG A 53 -45.53 -23.56 -10.73
N SER A 54 -45.39 -23.92 -9.46
CA SER A 54 -46.25 -23.48 -8.36
C SER A 54 -45.98 -22.01 -7.94
N LEU A 55 -47.03 -21.27 -7.56
CA LEU A 55 -46.90 -19.88 -7.10
C LEU A 55 -46.02 -19.78 -5.84
N SER A 56 -46.14 -20.76 -4.93
CA SER A 56 -45.29 -20.89 -3.74
C SER A 56 -43.82 -21.13 -4.09
N GLY A 57 -43.53 -21.99 -5.09
CA GLY A 57 -42.17 -22.27 -5.54
C GLY A 57 -41.51 -21.05 -6.21
N ARG A 58 -42.30 -20.24 -6.93
CA ARG A 58 -41.82 -18.97 -7.50
C ARG A 58 -41.44 -17.95 -6.43
N ILE A 59 -42.24 -17.78 -5.37
CA ILE A 59 -41.93 -16.85 -4.28
C ILE A 59 -40.63 -17.27 -3.58
N VAL A 60 -40.47 -18.55 -3.27
CA VAL A 60 -39.23 -19.09 -2.66
C VAL A 60 -38.04 -18.90 -3.61
N GLY A 61 -38.22 -19.15 -4.90
CA GLY A 61 -37.21 -18.91 -5.93
C GLY A 61 -36.80 -17.44 -6.02
N SER A 62 -37.75 -16.49 -5.95
CA SER A 62 -37.47 -15.05 -5.99
C SER A 62 -36.71 -14.57 -4.75
N VAL A 63 -37.08 -15.04 -3.56
CA VAL A 63 -36.35 -14.71 -2.32
C VAL A 63 -34.93 -15.28 -2.37
N TRP A 64 -34.77 -16.51 -2.87
CA TRP A 64 -33.46 -17.14 -3.06
C TRP A 64 -32.59 -16.41 -4.08
N TRP A 65 -33.19 -15.97 -5.19
CA TRP A 65 -32.53 -15.14 -6.21
C TRP A 65 -32.04 -13.82 -5.64
N PHE A 66 -32.89 -13.13 -4.87
CA PHE A 66 -32.52 -11.87 -4.22
C PHE A 66 -31.37 -12.05 -3.22
N PHE A 67 -31.42 -13.10 -2.42
CA PHE A 67 -30.33 -13.44 -1.49
C PHE A 67 -29.01 -13.73 -2.21
N THR A 68 -29.06 -14.50 -3.29
CA THR A 68 -27.89 -14.82 -4.13
C THR A 68 -27.30 -13.54 -4.74
N LEU A 69 -28.13 -12.63 -5.25
CA LEU A 69 -27.68 -11.35 -5.80
C LEU A 69 -26.93 -10.51 -4.75
N ILE A 70 -27.41 -10.46 -3.51
CA ILE A 70 -26.74 -9.73 -2.42
C ILE A 70 -25.36 -10.34 -2.13
N ILE A 71 -25.26 -11.68 -2.06
CA ILE A 71 -23.99 -12.37 -1.81
C ILE A 71 -23.00 -12.10 -2.94
N VAL A 72 -23.41 -12.32 -4.19
CA VAL A 72 -22.53 -12.15 -5.35
C VAL A 72 -22.10 -10.69 -5.46
N SER A 73 -23.02 -9.74 -5.31
CA SER A 73 -22.70 -8.31 -5.34
C SER A 73 -21.69 -7.92 -4.25
N SER A 74 -21.88 -8.38 -3.01
CA SER A 74 -20.96 -8.09 -1.91
C SER A 74 -19.58 -8.72 -2.12
N TYR A 75 -19.55 -9.95 -2.64
CA TYR A 75 -18.30 -10.63 -2.98
C TYR A 75 -17.57 -9.92 -4.13
N THR A 76 -18.27 -9.58 -5.21
CA THR A 76 -17.72 -8.83 -6.34
C THR A 76 -17.22 -7.46 -5.92
N ALA A 77 -17.90 -6.76 -4.99
CA ALA A 77 -17.47 -5.48 -4.45
C ALA A 77 -16.17 -5.61 -3.63
N ASN A 78 -16.08 -6.60 -2.74
CA ASN A 78 -14.86 -6.84 -1.95
C ASN A 78 -13.68 -7.28 -2.83
N LEU A 79 -13.94 -8.13 -3.83
CA LEU A 79 -12.93 -8.54 -4.80
C LEU A 79 -12.45 -7.35 -5.64
N ALA A 80 -13.37 -6.52 -6.15
CA ALA A 80 -13.02 -5.31 -6.89
C ALA A 80 -12.25 -4.31 -6.02
N ALA A 81 -12.63 -4.15 -4.74
CA ALA A 81 -11.89 -3.35 -3.79
C ALA A 81 -10.46 -3.89 -3.61
N PHE A 82 -10.27 -5.20 -3.49
CA PHE A 82 -8.93 -5.79 -3.41
C PHE A 82 -8.12 -5.60 -4.70
N LEU A 83 -8.74 -5.82 -5.87
CA LEU A 83 -8.07 -5.69 -7.17
C LEU A 83 -7.73 -4.23 -7.53
N THR A 84 -8.50 -3.27 -7.03
CA THR A 84 -8.24 -1.83 -7.25
C THR A 84 -7.32 -1.23 -6.20
N VAL A 85 -7.17 -1.89 -5.04
CA VAL A 85 -6.27 -1.45 -3.99
C VAL A 85 -4.86 -1.98 -4.29
N GLU A 86 -4.12 -1.21 -5.08
CA GLU A 86 -2.65 -1.23 -5.01
C GLU A 86 -2.25 -0.49 -3.74
N ARG A 87 -2.06 -1.21 -2.61
CA ARG A 87 -1.45 -0.56 -1.45
C ARG A 87 0.00 -0.24 -1.78
N MET A 88 0.28 1.02 -2.05
CA MET A 88 1.61 1.60 -1.92
C MET A 88 2.00 1.60 -0.43
N SER A 89 2.30 0.42 0.11
CA SER A 89 2.84 0.29 1.45
C SER A 89 4.35 0.42 1.36
N THR A 90 4.88 1.57 1.72
CA THR A 90 6.32 1.70 1.94
C THR A 90 6.66 0.88 3.19
N PRO A 91 7.69 0.01 3.15
CA PRO A 91 8.07 -0.80 4.31
C PRO A 91 8.64 0.03 5.47
N ILE A 92 8.98 1.30 5.21
CA ILE A 92 9.50 2.25 6.19
C ILE A 92 8.53 3.42 6.25
N GLN A 93 8.11 3.81 7.47
CA GLN A 93 7.31 5.01 7.69
C GLN A 93 8.09 6.09 8.43
N SER A 94 9.10 5.72 9.22
CA SER A 94 9.91 6.67 9.98
C SER A 94 11.37 6.25 10.13
N TYR A 95 12.20 7.18 10.60
CA TYR A 95 13.61 6.95 10.86
C TYR A 95 13.85 5.94 12.00
N GLU A 96 12.92 5.83 12.94
CA GLU A 96 12.98 4.82 13.99
C GLU A 96 12.87 3.41 13.42
N ASP A 97 12.04 3.20 12.40
CA ASP A 97 11.91 1.89 11.75
C ASP A 97 13.19 1.53 11.00
N LEU A 98 13.80 2.52 10.35
CA LEU A 98 15.09 2.38 9.67
C LEU A 98 16.23 2.04 10.64
N ALA A 99 16.22 2.63 11.83
CA ALA A 99 17.22 2.36 12.88
C ALA A 99 17.05 0.97 13.53
N LYS A 100 15.82 0.43 13.59
CA LYS A 100 15.52 -0.89 14.16
C LYS A 100 15.86 -2.03 13.20
N GLN A 101 15.58 -1.85 11.90
CA GLN A 101 15.87 -2.86 10.90
C GLN A 101 17.33 -2.83 10.42
N THR A 102 17.78 -3.94 9.84
CA THR A 102 19.11 -4.05 9.20
C THR A 102 19.05 -4.48 7.74
N LYS A 103 17.84 -4.71 7.21
CA LYS A 103 17.60 -5.20 5.84
C LYS A 103 17.92 -4.13 4.79
N ILE A 104 17.37 -2.92 4.96
CA ILE A 104 17.60 -1.80 4.06
C ILE A 104 18.83 -1.04 4.55
N LYS A 105 19.83 -0.94 3.67
CA LYS A 105 21.05 -0.18 3.94
C LYS A 105 20.74 1.30 3.83
N TYR A 106 21.42 2.13 4.60
CA TYR A 106 21.25 3.57 4.51
C TYR A 106 22.58 4.29 4.66
N GLY A 107 22.70 5.45 4.01
CA GLY A 107 23.94 6.20 3.99
C GLY A 107 23.75 7.69 3.70
N VAL A 108 24.84 8.44 3.92
CA VAL A 108 24.96 9.88 3.67
C VAL A 108 26.15 10.14 2.75
N VAL A 109 26.27 11.38 2.30
CA VAL A 109 27.48 11.86 1.60
C VAL A 109 28.69 11.82 2.54
N ASN A 110 29.82 11.30 2.05
CA ASN A 110 31.04 11.04 2.83
C ASN A 110 31.67 12.32 3.41
N ALA A 111 31.52 13.45 2.73
CA ALA A 111 32.05 14.77 3.10
C ALA A 111 30.94 15.80 3.42
N GLY A 112 29.85 15.37 4.07
CA GLY A 112 28.69 16.22 4.35
C GLY A 112 28.49 16.56 5.83
N SER A 113 27.79 17.67 6.09
CA SER A 113 27.29 18.05 7.43
C SER A 113 26.41 16.97 8.06
N SER A 114 25.66 16.22 7.24
CA SER A 114 24.83 15.10 7.68
C SER A 114 25.65 13.97 8.31
N LYS A 115 26.87 13.70 7.81
CA LYS A 115 27.75 12.68 8.39
C LYS A 115 28.19 13.08 9.80
N GLU A 116 28.60 14.33 9.96
CA GLU A 116 29.02 14.87 11.26
C GLU A 116 27.85 14.98 12.23
N PHE A 117 26.63 15.25 11.73
CA PHE A 117 25.41 15.23 12.53
C PHE A 117 25.18 13.87 13.20
N PHE A 118 25.22 12.77 12.43
CA PHE A 118 25.04 11.43 13.01
C PHE A 118 26.16 11.04 13.97
N ARG A 119 27.39 11.51 13.71
CA ARG A 119 28.55 11.27 14.58
C ARG A 119 28.43 11.98 15.94
N ASN A 120 27.97 13.22 15.96
CA ASN A 120 27.89 14.05 17.17
C ASN A 120 26.52 14.03 17.85
N SER A 121 25.54 13.32 17.30
CA SER A 121 24.20 13.28 17.86
C SER A 121 24.14 12.52 19.21
N SER A 122 23.40 13.07 20.17
CA SER A 122 23.17 12.47 21.49
C SER A 122 21.95 11.53 21.53
N VAL A 123 21.11 11.56 20.50
CA VAL A 123 19.86 10.78 20.38
C VAL A 123 20.20 9.30 20.16
N GLN A 124 19.49 8.39 20.84
CA GLN A 124 19.84 6.95 20.85
C GLN A 124 19.69 6.31 19.47
N GLU A 125 18.64 6.69 18.74
CA GLU A 125 18.32 6.23 17.40
C GLU A 125 19.41 6.64 16.40
N PHE A 126 19.82 7.91 16.42
CA PHE A 126 20.85 8.44 15.54
C PHE A 126 22.24 7.86 15.84
N ARG A 127 22.57 7.59 17.12
CA ARG A 127 23.80 6.87 17.47
C ARG A 127 23.81 5.44 16.95
N ARG A 128 22.68 4.74 17.03
CA ARG A 128 22.55 3.38 16.48
C ARG A 128 22.70 3.38 14.95
N MET A 129 22.11 4.37 14.29
CA MET A 129 22.28 4.58 12.84
C MET A 129 23.74 4.88 12.48
N TRP A 130 24.43 5.71 13.26
CA TRP A 130 25.85 6.00 13.08
C TRP A 130 26.70 4.74 13.21
N GLN A 131 26.51 3.94 14.26
CA GLN A 131 27.23 2.67 14.46
C GLN A 131 27.06 1.71 13.28
N PHE A 132 25.85 1.65 12.69
CA PHE A 132 25.59 0.85 11.51
C PHE A 132 26.35 1.38 10.27
N MET A 133 26.36 2.70 10.06
CA MET A 133 27.06 3.33 8.94
C MET A 133 28.59 3.22 9.10
N GLU A 134 29.10 3.37 10.32
CA GLU A 134 30.52 3.23 10.65
C GLU A 134 31.02 1.79 10.44
N ALA A 135 30.20 0.80 10.81
CA ALA A 135 30.52 -0.62 10.56
C ALA A 135 30.55 -0.99 9.06
N LYS A 136 29.93 -0.18 8.19
CA LYS A 136 29.78 -0.46 6.75
C LYS A 136 30.20 0.75 5.91
N PRO A 137 31.50 0.95 5.64
CA PRO A 137 31.96 2.12 4.91
C PRO A 137 31.43 2.21 3.46
N ASN A 138 30.93 1.10 2.90
CA ASN A 138 30.35 1.06 1.56
C ASN A 138 28.98 1.75 1.43
N VAL A 139 28.35 2.19 2.52
CA VAL A 139 27.07 2.91 2.46
C VAL A 139 27.25 4.39 2.14
N PHE A 140 28.44 4.96 2.37
CA PHE A 140 28.70 6.35 2.03
C PHE A 140 28.86 6.54 0.52
N VAL A 141 28.47 7.71 0.04
CA VAL A 141 28.61 8.12 -1.38
C VAL A 141 29.39 9.44 -1.46
N ASN A 142 30.01 9.73 -2.60
CA ASN A 142 30.82 10.95 -2.74
C ASN A 142 30.00 12.15 -3.19
N THR A 143 28.98 11.93 -4.02
CA THR A 143 28.10 12.98 -4.54
C THR A 143 26.63 12.68 -4.27
N VAL A 144 25.79 13.72 -4.25
CA VAL A 144 24.34 13.57 -4.08
C VAL A 144 23.74 12.82 -5.26
N LYS A 145 24.18 13.13 -6.49
CA LYS A 145 23.73 12.46 -7.72
C LYS A 145 24.01 10.95 -7.68
N GLU A 146 25.23 10.56 -7.29
CA GLU A 146 25.58 9.14 -7.08
C GLU A 146 24.68 8.47 -6.04
N GLY A 147 24.34 9.18 -4.96
CA GLY A 147 23.40 8.70 -3.95
C GLY A 147 21.99 8.44 -4.50
N VAL A 148 21.46 9.36 -5.30
CA VAL A 148 20.14 9.24 -5.94
C VAL A 148 20.14 8.12 -6.98
N ASP A 149 21.16 8.04 -7.83
CA ASP A 149 21.31 6.97 -8.82
C ASP A 149 21.43 5.60 -8.15
N ARG A 150 22.15 5.54 -7.02
CA ARG A 150 22.27 4.31 -6.22
C ARG A 150 20.93 3.89 -5.64
N VAL A 151 20.14 4.84 -5.11
CA VAL A 151 18.77 4.59 -4.63
C VAL A 151 17.97 3.96 -5.78
N LEU A 152 17.88 4.63 -6.92
CA LEU A 152 17.15 4.16 -8.10
C LEU A 152 17.56 2.76 -8.58
N ASN A 153 18.85 2.43 -8.53
CA ASN A 153 19.38 1.14 -8.99
C ASN A 153 19.30 0.02 -7.95
N SER A 154 19.04 0.33 -6.67
CA SER A 154 19.09 -0.63 -5.57
C SER A 154 17.76 -1.33 -5.28
N ASN A 155 16.72 -1.17 -6.12
CA ASN A 155 15.43 -1.87 -5.98
C ASN A 155 14.86 -1.88 -4.54
N ASN A 156 14.90 -0.73 -3.84
CA ASN A 156 14.47 -0.53 -2.44
C ASN A 156 15.37 -1.11 -1.32
N ASP A 157 16.56 -1.62 -1.64
CA ASP A 157 17.51 -2.14 -0.63
C ASP A 157 18.46 -1.06 -0.05
N TYR A 158 18.42 0.16 -0.59
CA TYR A 158 19.24 1.30 -0.14
C TYR A 158 18.39 2.56 0.03
N ALA A 159 18.51 3.20 1.19
CA ALA A 159 17.97 4.51 1.50
C ALA A 159 19.10 5.54 1.50
N PHE A 160 18.85 6.72 0.96
CA PHE A 160 19.81 7.80 0.99
C PHE A 160 19.32 8.90 1.93
N LEU A 161 20.18 9.42 2.78
CA LEU A 161 19.85 10.49 3.70
C LEU A 161 20.37 11.79 3.12
N LEU A 162 19.48 12.69 2.73
CA LEU A 162 19.82 13.98 2.13
C LEU A 162 18.95 15.11 2.65
N GLU A 163 19.29 16.35 2.32
CA GLU A 163 18.57 17.53 2.81
C GLU A 163 17.15 17.62 2.23
N SER A 164 16.23 18.23 2.99
CA SER A 164 14.80 18.29 2.68
C SER A 164 14.47 18.94 1.35
N THR A 165 15.15 20.05 1.07
CA THR A 165 15.04 20.82 -0.17
C THR A 165 15.48 20.01 -1.37
N MET A 166 16.61 19.31 -1.23
CA MET A 166 17.17 18.48 -2.28
C MET A 166 16.32 17.23 -2.50
N ASN A 167 15.68 16.71 -1.46
CA ASN A 167 14.73 15.59 -1.55
C ASN A 167 13.48 16.01 -2.34
N GLU A 168 12.92 17.16 -2.01
CA GLU A 168 11.77 17.72 -2.73
C GLU A 168 12.12 18.02 -4.20
N TYR A 169 13.33 18.52 -4.47
CA TYR A 169 13.81 18.73 -5.84
C TYR A 169 13.89 17.43 -6.65
N TYR A 170 14.57 16.39 -6.15
CA TYR A 170 14.70 15.12 -6.87
C TYR A 170 13.40 14.33 -6.97
N SER A 171 12.51 14.46 -5.99
CA SER A 171 11.19 13.84 -6.04
C SER A 171 10.29 14.51 -7.08
N GLN A 172 10.42 15.83 -7.27
CA GLN A 172 9.73 16.55 -8.36
C GLN A 172 10.31 16.21 -9.75
N GLU A 173 11.62 16.01 -9.85
CA GLU A 173 12.28 15.64 -11.11
C GLU A 173 12.00 14.18 -11.48
N ASN A 174 12.03 13.27 -10.50
CA ASN A 174 11.90 11.83 -10.68
C ASN A 174 10.80 11.23 -9.79
N CYS A 175 9.66 10.88 -10.39
CA CYS A 175 8.52 10.24 -9.72
C CYS A 175 8.78 8.81 -9.18
N ARG A 176 10.00 8.29 -9.34
CA ARG A 176 10.44 6.98 -8.81
C ARG A 176 10.98 7.05 -7.38
N THR A 177 11.18 8.27 -6.87
CA THR A 177 11.68 8.51 -5.52
C THR A 177 10.59 9.15 -4.67
N ILE A 178 10.58 8.80 -3.39
CA ILE A 178 9.65 9.35 -2.40
C ILE A 178 10.41 9.87 -1.20
N LYS A 179 9.85 10.92 -0.62
CA LYS A 179 10.17 11.37 0.73
C LYS A 179 9.41 10.49 1.73
N VAL A 180 10.12 9.93 2.69
CA VAL A 180 9.53 9.08 3.74
C VAL A 180 9.79 9.69 5.11
N GLY A 181 8.73 9.76 5.92
CA GLY A 181 8.78 10.30 7.28
C GLY A 181 8.87 11.83 7.34
N SER A 182 8.99 12.32 8.57
CA SER A 182 9.25 13.73 8.87
C SER A 182 10.74 14.06 8.76
N ASN A 183 11.05 15.35 8.80
CA ASN A 183 12.43 15.83 8.83
C ASN A 183 13.11 15.38 10.13
N LEU A 184 14.36 14.95 10.05
CA LEU A 184 15.15 14.45 11.20
C LEU A 184 15.52 15.56 12.19
N ASP A 185 15.53 16.79 11.71
CA ASP A 185 15.72 18.01 12.48
C ASP A 185 14.72 19.02 11.89
N SER A 186 14.35 20.07 12.60
CA SER A 186 13.42 21.09 12.08
C SER A 186 13.95 22.50 12.33
N GLY A 187 15.22 22.64 12.76
CA GLY A 187 15.80 23.92 13.13
C GLY A 187 17.07 24.32 12.39
N ARG A 188 17.50 23.56 11.38
CA ARG A 188 18.66 23.93 10.54
C ARG A 188 18.22 24.74 9.34
N GLY A 189 19.07 25.66 8.88
CA GLY A 189 18.80 26.49 7.72
C GLY A 189 20.08 26.86 7.00
N TYR A 190 19.96 27.32 5.75
CA TYR A 190 21.11 27.82 5.00
C TYR A 190 21.43 29.25 5.43
N GLY A 191 22.72 29.56 5.55
CA GLY A 191 23.21 30.89 5.84
C GLY A 191 24.44 31.22 5.04
N ILE A 192 24.67 32.50 4.80
CA ILE A 192 25.85 32.97 4.07
C ILE A 192 26.99 33.11 5.07
N ALA A 193 28.03 32.28 4.88
CA ALA A 193 29.22 32.33 5.71
C ALA A 193 30.11 33.50 5.27
N THR A 194 30.32 34.47 6.17
CA THR A 194 31.29 35.55 5.97
C THR A 194 32.61 35.21 6.68
N PRO A 195 33.76 35.68 6.17
CA PRO A 195 35.03 35.49 6.85
C PRO A 195 34.99 36.10 8.25
N GLN A 196 35.54 35.38 9.23
CA GLN A 196 35.56 35.83 10.61
C GLN A 196 36.38 37.13 10.72
N ARG A 197 35.78 38.18 11.28
CA ARG A 197 36.46 39.45 11.53
C ARG A 197 37.54 39.22 12.58
N ILE A 198 38.81 39.26 12.18
CA ILE A 198 39.94 39.22 13.11
C ILE A 198 39.92 40.52 13.92
N ARG A 199 39.47 40.46 15.18
CA ARG A 199 39.63 41.57 16.13
C ARG A 199 41.10 41.65 16.55
N PRO A 200 41.68 42.85 16.70
CA PRO A 200 43.00 43.00 17.30
C PRO A 200 43.00 42.41 18.72
N ALA A 201 44.12 41.76 19.06
CA ALA A 201 44.32 40.99 20.29
C ALA A 201 44.08 41.87 21.54
N GLY A 202 42.90 41.75 22.15
CA GLY A 202 42.51 42.52 23.33
C GLY A 202 41.14 42.12 23.88
N ASP A 203 40.21 41.67 23.03
CA ASP A 203 38.91 41.19 23.48
C ASP A 203 38.87 39.65 23.48
N HIS A 204 38.88 39.06 24.67
CA HIS A 204 38.55 37.65 24.87
C HIS A 204 37.04 37.44 24.70
N GLN A 205 36.58 37.19 23.47
CA GLN A 205 35.41 36.36 23.23
C GLN A 205 35.53 35.71 21.83
N PRO A 206 35.50 34.37 21.72
CA PRO A 206 35.48 33.72 20.42
C PRO A 206 34.08 33.92 19.81
N GLU A 207 33.91 35.00 19.04
CA GLU A 207 32.76 35.12 18.15
C GLU A 207 33.03 34.23 16.96
N GLY A 208 32.32 33.09 16.89
CA GLY A 208 32.32 32.22 15.70
C GLY A 208 31.92 33.00 14.44
N ALA A 209 32.19 32.42 13.27
CA ALA A 209 31.84 33.03 11.98
C ALA A 209 30.40 33.57 11.99
N ALA A 210 30.22 34.85 11.66
CA ALA A 210 28.90 35.45 11.55
C ALA A 210 28.17 34.82 10.36
N VAL A 211 27.06 34.14 10.65
CA VAL A 211 26.16 33.55 9.67
C VAL A 211 24.94 34.47 9.58
N GLN A 212 24.84 35.23 8.49
CA GLN A 212 23.61 35.97 8.18
C GLN A 212 22.70 35.02 7.38
N GLY A 213 21.55 34.63 7.94
CA GLY A 213 20.65 33.68 7.30
C GLY A 213 19.18 33.89 7.70
N GLU A 214 18.30 33.77 6.72
CA GLU A 214 16.85 33.71 6.89
C GLU A 214 16.48 32.32 7.42
N ARG A 215 15.72 32.23 8.52
CA ARG A 215 15.34 30.95 9.16
C ARG A 215 14.30 30.23 8.29
N ARG A 216 14.76 29.44 7.32
CA ARG A 216 13.95 28.43 6.62
C ARG A 216 14.39 27.04 7.06
N ASP A 217 13.44 26.24 7.53
CA ASP A 217 13.67 24.92 8.09
C ASP A 217 14.12 23.93 6.99
N HIS A 218 15.38 23.55 7.02
CA HIS A 218 16.05 22.68 6.05
C HIS A 218 16.68 21.49 6.77
N SER A 219 15.92 20.40 6.77
CA SER A 219 16.12 19.13 7.46
C SER A 219 17.06 18.13 6.80
N ALA A 220 17.89 17.35 7.50
CA ALA A 220 18.25 16.03 6.95
C ALA A 220 16.98 15.14 6.91
N GLN A 221 16.78 14.37 5.84
CA GLN A 221 15.58 13.56 5.60
C GLN A 221 15.93 12.21 4.99
N ILE A 222 15.02 11.25 5.18
CA ILE A 222 15.09 9.94 4.53
C ILE A 222 14.55 10.05 3.11
N HIS A 223 15.42 9.75 2.15
CA HIS A 223 15.09 9.54 0.76
C HIS A 223 15.13 8.05 0.45
N LEU A 224 14.03 7.52 -0.05
CA LEU A 224 13.89 6.12 -0.41
C LEU A 224 13.44 6.02 -1.86
N VAL A 225 13.78 4.90 -2.50
CA VAL A 225 13.01 4.48 -3.66
C VAL A 225 11.61 4.16 -3.18
N GLY A 226 10.66 4.67 -3.91
CA GLY A 226 9.27 4.28 -3.81
C GLY A 226 8.54 5.07 -4.88
N CYS A 227 7.69 4.38 -5.61
CA CYS A 227 6.77 5.07 -6.51
C CYS A 227 5.81 5.87 -5.65
N GLN A 228 5.84 7.20 -5.75
CA GLN A 228 4.63 7.98 -5.53
C GLN A 228 3.79 7.73 -6.79
N GLN A 229 2.97 6.67 -6.78
CA GLN A 229 2.02 6.47 -7.86
C GLN A 229 1.01 7.60 -7.74
N VAL A 230 1.17 8.61 -8.60
CA VAL A 230 0.23 9.71 -8.77
C VAL A 230 -1.15 9.08 -8.94
N PRO A 231 -2.16 9.43 -8.12
CA PRO A 231 -3.52 8.92 -8.28
C PRO A 231 -4.06 9.46 -9.62
N GLY A 232 -3.88 8.71 -10.70
CA GLY A 232 -4.34 9.11 -12.04
C GLY A 232 -3.64 8.49 -13.24
N SER A 233 -2.45 7.89 -13.11
CA SER A 233 -1.79 7.29 -14.28
C SER A 233 -2.23 5.83 -14.47
N LYS A 234 -3.42 5.65 -15.06
CA LYS A 234 -3.74 4.41 -15.77
C LYS A 234 -2.87 4.38 -17.03
N SER A 235 -1.70 3.75 -16.96
CA SER A 235 -1.03 3.25 -18.17
C SER A 235 -1.92 2.17 -18.77
N GLY A 236 -2.56 2.52 -19.89
CA GLY A 236 -3.37 1.61 -20.68
C GLY A 236 -2.55 0.40 -21.12
N LEU A 237 -3.16 -0.76 -20.93
CA LEU A 237 -2.95 -1.99 -21.69
C LEU A 237 -4.26 -2.27 -22.40
#